data_AF-A0AAW7GKY6-F1
#
_entry.id   AF-A0AAW7GKY6-F1
#
_cell.length_a   1.000
_cell.length_b   1.000
_cell.length_c   1.000
_cell.angle_alpha   90.00
_cell.angle_beta   90.00
_cell.angle_gamma   90.00
#
_symmetry.space_group_name_H-M   'P 1'
#
loop_
_entity.id
_entity.type
_entity.pdbx_description
1 polymer ?
#
loop_
_entity_poly.entity_id
_entity_poly.type
_entity_poly.pdbx_seq_one_letter_code
_entity_poly.pdbx_strand_id
1 'polypeptide(L)'
;MATESDNVTNGDVLQHALLRHTLASWRFMLLFSLPPMAWVLFVAPSGVLRAVMALLCAVAWFGCWRLWLDERYFSLINPQNNEQAGSALCFIWRRERLKTLTLAERQSGALKQFRHTLYMIAILWAFWLMLLM
;
A
#
# COMPACT_ATOMS: atom_id res chain seq x y z
N MET A 1 -37.41 16.71 -0.99
CA MET A 1 -36.59 15.69 -1.67
C MET A 1 -35.17 16.23 -1.87
N ALA A 2 -34.42 16.48 -0.78
CA ALA A 2 -33.08 17.06 -0.84
C ALA A 2 -32.10 16.48 0.20
N THR A 3 -32.52 15.50 1.01
CA THR A 3 -31.75 15.02 2.17
C THR A 3 -31.03 13.70 1.94
N GLU A 4 -31.40 12.95 0.90
CA GLU A 4 -30.83 11.61 0.65
C GLU A 4 -29.54 11.68 -0.17
N SER A 5 -29.44 12.61 -1.14
CA SER A 5 -28.23 12.82 -1.95
C SER A 5 -27.06 13.38 -1.14
N ASP A 6 -27.34 14.27 -0.18
CA ASP A 6 -26.32 14.89 0.66
C ASP A 6 -25.70 13.89 1.64
N ASN A 7 -26.49 12.93 2.13
CA ASN A 7 -26.01 11.92 3.06
C ASN A 7 -25.12 10.87 2.36
N VAL A 8 -25.48 10.49 1.12
CA VAL A 8 -24.67 9.58 0.28
C VAL A 8 -23.34 10.23 -0.14
N THR A 9 -23.38 11.52 -0.50
CA THR A 9 -22.16 12.28 -0.88
C THR A 9 -21.21 12.42 0.31
N ASN A 10 -21.73 12.62 1.53
CA ASN A 10 -20.91 12.62 2.75
C ASN A 10 -20.31 11.24 3.07
N GLY A 11 -21.02 10.15 2.79
CA GLY A 11 -20.54 8.79 3.00
C GLY A 11 -19.34 8.44 2.12
N ASP A 12 -19.41 8.74 0.82
CA ASP A 12 -18.33 8.45 -0.12
C ASP A 12 -17.08 9.30 0.15
N VAL A 13 -17.27 10.58 0.50
CA VAL A 13 -16.17 11.48 0.88
C VAL A 13 -15.50 11.01 2.17
N LEU A 14 -16.29 10.58 3.16
CA LEU A 14 -15.78 10.03 4.41
C LEU A 14 -15.01 8.73 4.18
N GLN A 15 -15.56 7.79 3.41
CA GLN A 15 -14.89 6.53 3.06
C GLN A 15 -13.57 6.78 2.33
N HIS A 16 -13.56 7.72 1.39
CA HIS A 16 -12.35 8.07 0.65
C HIS A 16 -11.27 8.68 1.56
N ALA A 17 -11.67 9.57 2.48
CA ALA A 17 -10.76 10.16 3.46
C ALA A 17 -10.19 9.11 4.42
N LEU A 18 -11.02 8.21 4.95
CA LEU A 18 -10.60 7.11 5.83
C LEU A 18 -9.65 6.14 5.12
N LEU A 19 -9.92 5.82 3.85
CA LEU A 19 -9.05 4.97 3.05
C LEU A 19 -7.67 5.61 2.87
N ARG A 20 -7.63 6.92 2.57
CA ARG A 20 -6.37 7.65 2.43
C ARG A 20 -5.57 7.67 3.73
N HIS A 21 -6.22 7.91 4.87
CA HIS A 21 -5.58 7.81 6.18
C HIS A 21 -5.07 6.40 6.48
N THR A 22 -5.84 5.37 6.10
CA THR A 22 -5.40 3.98 6.25
C THR A 22 -4.16 3.69 5.42
N LEU A 23 -4.13 4.14 4.16
CA LEU A 23 -2.94 4.00 3.31
C LEU A 23 -1.75 4.78 3.86
N ALA A 24 -1.95 5.99 4.39
CA ALA A 24 -0.92 6.83 4.99
C ALA A 24 -0.17 6.16 6.16
N SER A 25 -0.73 5.11 6.74
CA SER A 25 -0.05 4.30 7.75
C SER A 25 1.17 3.52 7.22
N TRP A 26 1.44 3.56 5.90
CA TRP A 26 2.68 3.08 5.29
C TRP A 26 3.94 3.64 5.98
N ARG A 27 3.87 4.83 6.58
CA ARG A 27 4.99 5.46 7.31
C ARG A 27 5.37 4.63 8.54
N PHE A 28 4.38 4.15 9.28
CA PHE A 28 4.59 3.31 10.46
C PHE A 28 5.10 1.93 10.04
N MET A 29 4.54 1.37 8.98
CA MET A 29 5.00 0.10 8.40
C MET A 29 6.48 0.14 7.99
N LEU A 30 6.89 1.23 7.32
CA LEU A 30 8.26 1.46 6.93
C LEU A 30 9.19 1.59 8.14
N LEU A 31 8.77 2.34 9.15
CA LEU A 31 9.53 2.50 10.39
C LEU A 31 9.70 1.15 11.10
N PHE A 32 8.63 0.34 11.12
CA PHE A 32 8.62 -0.96 11.76
C PHE A 32 9.47 -2.00 11.02
N SER A 33 9.77 -1.80 9.73
CA SER A 33 10.71 -2.66 9.00
C SER A 33 12.18 -2.27 9.17
N LEU A 34 12.48 -1.15 9.84
CA LEU A 34 13.87 -0.70 10.07
C LEU A 34 14.68 -1.61 11.00
N PRO A 35 14.15 -2.13 12.13
CA PRO A 35 14.96 -2.99 13.01
C PRO A 35 15.44 -4.28 12.33
N PRO A 36 14.58 -5.05 11.62
CA PRO A 36 15.04 -6.18 10.83
C PRO A 36 16.07 -5.80 9.76
N MET A 37 15.90 -4.65 9.10
CA MET A 37 16.85 -4.16 8.09
C MET A 37 18.21 -3.80 8.69
N ALA A 38 18.23 -3.09 9.82
CA ALA A 38 19.47 -2.75 10.52
C ALA A 38 20.21 -4.03 10.95
N TRP A 39 19.48 -5.02 11.45
CA TRP A 39 20.07 -6.31 11.79
C TRP A 39 20.72 -6.99 10.58
N VAL A 40 20.06 -6.99 9.41
CA VAL A 40 20.62 -7.52 8.15
C VAL A 40 21.90 -6.81 7.72
N LEU A 41 21.98 -5.50 7.92
CA LEU A 41 23.12 -4.69 7.48
C LEU A 41 24.33 -4.83 8.42
N PHE A 42 24.10 -4.83 9.73
CA PHE A 42 25.16 -4.69 10.73
C PHE A 42 25.50 -5.95 11.49
N VAL A 43 24.55 -6.88 11.66
CA VAL A 43 24.71 -8.03 12.57
C VAL A 43 24.71 -9.37 11.83
N ALA A 44 23.89 -9.49 10.78
CA ALA A 44 23.68 -10.77 10.12
C ALA A 44 24.95 -11.32 9.46
N PRO A 45 25.33 -12.59 9.73
CA PRO A 45 26.45 -13.24 9.08
C PRO A 45 26.19 -13.37 7.57
N SER A 46 27.26 -13.35 6.76
CA SER A 46 27.16 -13.57 5.32
C SER A 46 26.66 -14.99 5.03
N GLY A 47 25.52 -15.11 4.36
CA GLY A 47 24.93 -16.39 4.03
C GLY A 47 23.54 -16.28 3.41
N VAL A 48 22.95 -17.43 3.10
CA VAL A 48 21.63 -17.54 2.46
C VAL A 48 20.54 -16.87 3.31
N LEU A 49 20.57 -17.03 4.63
CA LEU A 49 19.60 -16.43 5.55
C LEU A 49 19.62 -14.90 5.50
N ARG A 50 20.81 -14.28 5.40
CA ARG A 50 20.95 -12.83 5.22
C ARG A 50 20.35 -12.36 3.90
N ALA A 51 20.57 -13.11 2.81
CA ALA A 51 19.99 -12.78 1.51
C ALA A 51 18.46 -12.89 1.52
N VAL A 52 17.90 -13.94 2.14
CA VAL A 52 16.44 -14.11 2.31
C VAL A 52 15.86 -12.96 3.13
N MET A 53 16.51 -12.59 4.24
CA MET A 53 16.08 -11.45 5.06
C MET A 53 16.14 -10.12 4.33
N ALA A 54 17.22 -9.87 3.58
CA ALA A 54 17.35 -8.68 2.74
C ALA A 54 16.23 -8.61 1.69
N LEU A 55 15.89 -9.75 1.07
CA LEU A 55 14.79 -9.85 0.11
C LEU A 55 13.43 -9.57 0.77
N LEU A 56 13.17 -10.13 1.95
CA LEU A 56 11.93 -9.85 2.71
C LEU A 56 11.81 -8.36 3.06
N CYS A 57 12.91 -7.73 3.50
CA CYS A 57 12.94 -6.29 3.76
C CYS A 57 12.67 -5.48 2.48
N ALA A 58 13.28 -5.86 1.35
CA ALA A 58 13.06 -5.21 0.07
C ALA A 58 11.60 -5.32 -0.40
N VAL A 59 10.96 -6.48 -0.22
CA VAL A 59 9.53 -6.67 -0.53
C VAL A 59 8.65 -5.82 0.38
N ALA A 60 8.94 -5.74 1.68
CA ALA A 60 8.20 -4.89 2.61
C ALA A 60 8.32 -3.40 2.23
N TRP A 61 9.52 -2.93 1.89
CA TRP A 61 9.76 -1.57 1.40
C TRP A 61 9.07 -1.28 0.07
N PHE A 62 9.10 -2.23 -0.87
CA PHE A 62 8.35 -2.10 -2.12
C PHE A 62 6.84 -1.98 -1.86
N GLY A 63 6.30 -2.76 -0.92
CA GLY A 63 4.93 -2.64 -0.45
C GLY A 63 4.61 -1.25 0.09
N CYS A 64 5.46 -0.72 0.98
CA CYS A 64 5.31 0.62 1.55
C CYS A 64 5.35 1.73 0.48
N TRP A 65 6.29 1.63 -0.48
CA TRP A 65 6.35 2.55 -1.61
C TRP A 65 5.07 2.51 -2.45
N ARG A 66 4.53 1.31 -2.71
CA ARG A 66 3.29 1.15 -3.46
C ARG A 66 2.11 1.80 -2.74
N LEU A 67 2.02 1.66 -1.41
CA LEU A 67 0.98 2.28 -0.59
C LEU A 67 1.08 3.81 -0.55
N TRP A 68 2.29 4.36 -0.44
CA TRP A 68 2.52 5.80 -0.55
C TRP A 68 2.05 6.36 -1.90
N LEU A 69 2.31 5.62 -2.97
CA LEU A 69 1.89 6.00 -4.32
C LEU A 69 0.36 5.95 -4.45
N ASP A 70 -0.28 4.91 -3.91
CA ASP A 70 -1.75 4.79 -3.90
C ASP A 70 -2.39 5.91 -3.08
N GLU A 71 -1.85 6.27 -1.91
CA GLU A 71 -2.31 7.40 -1.10
C GLU A 71 -2.34 8.71 -1.92
N ARG A 72 -1.26 8.96 -2.69
CA ARG A 72 -1.16 10.14 -3.56
C ARG A 72 -2.10 10.09 -4.75
N TYR A 73 -2.27 8.92 -5.37
CA TYR A 73 -3.23 8.78 -6.45
C TYR A 73 -4.66 9.05 -5.98
N PHE A 74 -5.08 8.50 -4.85
CA PHE A 74 -6.41 8.80 -4.33
C PHE A 74 -6.57 10.27 -3.94
N SER A 75 -5.51 10.97 -3.51
CA SER A 75 -5.60 12.42 -3.31
C SER A 75 -5.93 13.25 -4.57
N LEU A 76 -5.68 12.68 -5.75
CA LEU A 76 -5.92 13.33 -7.05
C LEU A 76 -7.17 12.78 -7.76
N ILE A 77 -7.59 11.54 -7.46
CA ILE A 77 -8.68 10.85 -8.13
C ILE A 77 -10.00 11.10 -7.40
N ASN A 78 -10.99 11.59 -8.14
CA ASN A 78 -12.36 11.81 -7.71
C ASN A 78 -13.32 11.10 -8.69
N PRO A 79 -14.59 10.84 -8.34
CA PRO A 79 -15.54 10.15 -9.24
C PRO A 79 -15.63 10.80 -10.63
N GLN A 80 -15.58 12.13 -10.68
CA GLN A 80 -15.67 12.92 -11.91
C GLN A 80 -14.47 12.74 -12.86
N ASN A 81 -13.28 12.42 -12.33
CA ASN A 81 -12.05 12.34 -13.13
C ASN A 81 -11.50 10.90 -13.24
N ASN A 82 -12.24 9.90 -12.76
CA ASN A 82 -11.77 8.51 -12.66
C ASN A 82 -11.36 7.91 -14.02
N GLU A 83 -12.12 8.20 -15.07
CA GLU A 83 -11.84 7.79 -16.46
C GLU A 83 -10.51 8.38 -16.97
N GLN A 84 -10.32 9.69 -16.79
CA GLN A 84 -9.09 10.39 -17.20
C GLN A 84 -7.88 9.97 -16.36
N ALA A 85 -8.07 9.70 -15.07
CA ALA A 85 -7.05 9.10 -14.24
C ALA A 85 -6.71 7.67 -14.69
N GLY A 86 -7.70 6.91 -15.14
CA GLY A 86 -7.52 5.56 -15.67
C GLY A 86 -6.68 5.53 -16.95
N SER A 87 -6.93 6.47 -17.86
CA SER A 87 -6.13 6.61 -19.08
C SER A 87 -4.69 7.04 -18.79
N ALA A 88 -4.48 7.98 -17.86
CA ALA A 88 -3.15 8.39 -17.41
C ALA A 88 -2.40 7.24 -16.71
N LEU A 89 -3.06 6.52 -15.81
CA LEU A 89 -2.49 5.34 -15.14
C LEU A 89 -2.17 4.22 -16.12
N CYS A 90 -3.02 4.00 -17.13
CA CYS A 90 -2.76 3.06 -18.20
C CYS A 90 -1.53 3.45 -19.02
N PHE A 91 -1.32 4.74 -19.29
CA PHE A 91 -0.13 5.21 -19.99
C PHE A 91 1.14 4.98 -19.16
N ILE A 92 1.12 5.31 -17.87
CA ILE A 92 2.25 5.16 -16.94
C ILE A 92 2.61 3.69 -16.76
N TRP A 93 1.63 2.83 -16.50
CA TRP A 93 1.85 1.43 -16.13
C TRP A 93 1.71 0.44 -17.29
N ARG A 94 1.35 0.91 -18.49
CA ARG A 94 1.07 0.11 -19.69
C ARG A 94 0.12 -1.06 -19.44
N ARG A 95 -0.90 -0.85 -18.60
CA ARG A 95 -1.93 -1.86 -18.27
C ARG A 95 -3.30 -1.37 -18.67
N GLU A 96 -3.86 -1.95 -19.72
CA GLU A 96 -5.17 -1.57 -20.28
C GLU A 96 -6.31 -1.75 -19.29
N ARG A 97 -6.21 -2.75 -18.41
CA ARG A 97 -7.18 -2.98 -17.33
C ARG A 97 -7.37 -1.76 -16.43
N LEU A 98 -6.39 -0.85 -16.32
CA LEU A 98 -6.52 0.35 -15.49
C LEU A 98 -7.52 1.38 -16.05
N LYS A 99 -7.83 1.33 -17.35
CA LYS A 99 -8.80 2.23 -17.98
C LYS A 99 -10.22 1.97 -17.51
N THR A 100 -10.60 0.69 -17.40
CA THR A 100 -11.99 0.29 -17.14
C THR A 100 -12.31 0.14 -15.65
N LEU A 101 -11.33 0.31 -14.76
CA LEU A 101 -11.55 0.14 -13.32
C LEU A 101 -12.34 1.31 -12.75
N THR A 102 -13.44 0.96 -12.09
CA THR A 102 -14.23 1.87 -11.27
C THR A 102 -13.44 2.32 -10.04
N LEU A 103 -13.85 3.45 -9.44
CA LEU A 103 -13.21 3.97 -8.23
C LEU A 103 -13.23 2.94 -7.09
N ALA A 104 -14.35 2.24 -6.90
CA ALA A 104 -14.51 1.20 -5.88
C ALA A 104 -13.56 0.01 -6.08
N GLU A 105 -13.35 -0.42 -7.32
CA GLU A 105 -12.38 -1.49 -7.63
C GLU A 105 -10.94 -1.05 -7.37
N ARG A 106 -10.60 0.22 -7.63
CA ARG A 106 -9.28 0.76 -7.30
C ARG A 106 -9.06 0.79 -5.78
N GLN A 107 -10.07 1.24 -5.03
CA GLN A 107 -10.04 1.26 -3.57
C GLN A 107 -9.87 -0.15 -2.98
N SER A 108 -10.63 -1.13 -3.48
CA SER A 108 -10.51 -2.52 -3.01
C SER A 108 -9.15 -3.14 -3.36
N GLY A 109 -8.59 -2.81 -4.53
CA GLY A 109 -7.23 -3.17 -4.93
C GLY A 109 -6.16 -2.60 -4.00
N ALA A 110 -6.27 -1.32 -3.64
CA ALA A 110 -5.35 -0.68 -2.70
C ALA A 110 -5.45 -1.28 -1.29
N LEU A 111 -6.66 -1.59 -0.81
CA LEU A 111 -6.86 -2.30 0.47
C LEU A 111 -6.31 -3.73 0.44
N LYS A 112 -6.39 -4.42 -0.72
CA LYS A 112 -5.74 -5.73 -0.88
C LYS A 112 -4.22 -5.60 -0.79
N GLN A 113 -3.63 -4.60 -1.44
CA GLN A 113 -2.20 -4.30 -1.35
C GLN A 113 -1.77 -3.94 0.08
N PHE A 114 -2.61 -3.19 0.80
CA PHE A 114 -2.41 -2.85 2.20
C PHE A 114 -2.34 -4.10 3.09
N ARG A 115 -3.35 -4.97 3.02
CA ARG A 115 -3.36 -6.23 3.77
C ARG A 115 -2.17 -7.12 3.43
N HIS A 116 -1.82 -7.21 2.14
CA HIS A 116 -0.66 -7.97 1.71
C HIS A 116 0.64 -7.41 2.31
N THR A 117 0.81 -6.09 2.32
CA THR A 117 1.99 -5.44 2.92
C THR A 117 2.06 -5.68 4.43
N LEU A 118 0.92 -5.61 5.13
CA LEU A 118 0.83 -5.98 6.55
C LEU A 118 1.28 -7.42 6.81
N TYR A 119 0.78 -8.38 6.02
CA TYR A 119 1.19 -9.78 6.16
C TYR A 119 2.68 -9.96 5.91
N MET A 120 3.25 -9.30 4.89
CA MET A 120 4.69 -9.36 4.62
C MET A 120 5.53 -8.79 5.77
N ILE A 121 5.08 -7.72 6.42
CA ILE A 121 5.75 -7.16 7.60
C ILE A 121 5.65 -8.13 8.79
N ALA A 122 4.49 -8.74 9.02
CA ALA A 122 4.32 -9.73 10.07
C ALA A 122 5.23 -10.95 9.85
N ILE A 123 5.34 -11.45 8.61
CA ILE A 123 6.25 -12.53 8.22
C ILE A 123 7.71 -12.12 8.44
N LEU A 124 8.09 -10.91 8.02
CA LEU A 124 9.43 -10.37 8.24
C LEU A 124 9.78 -10.37 9.73
N TRP A 125 8.87 -9.91 10.58
CA TRP A 125 9.05 -9.90 12.03
C TRP A 125 9.14 -11.31 12.63
N ALA A 126 8.24 -12.21 12.25
CA ALA A 126 8.26 -13.58 12.73
C ALA A 126 9.58 -14.28 12.36
N PHE A 127 10.02 -14.14 11.11
CA PHE A 127 11.27 -14.75 10.64
C PHE A 127 12.49 -14.11 11.31
N TRP A 128 12.50 -12.79 11.50
CA TRP A 128 13.56 -12.11 12.22
C TRP A 128 13.68 -12.58 13.67
N LEU A 129 12.56 -12.66 14.40
CA LEU A 129 12.55 -13.14 15.79
C LEU A 129 12.99 -14.60 15.91
N MET A 130 12.60 -15.47 14.97
CA MET A 130 13.09 -16.85 14.94
C MET A 130 14.59 -16.97 14.73
N LEU A 131 15.21 -16.03 13.99
CA LEU A 131 16.67 -16.00 13.78
C LEU A 131 17.44 -15.45 15.00
N LEU A 132 16.75 -14.79 15.93
CA LEU A 132 17.34 -14.25 17.16
C LEU A 132 17.23 -15.22 18.35
N MET A 133 16.37 -16.24 18.25
CA MET A 133 16.27 -17.33 19.23
C MET A 133 17.39 -18.35 19.02
#